data_AF-A0A661NKU6-F1
#
_entry.id   AF-A0A661NKU6-F1
#
_cell.length_a   1.000
_cell.length_b   1.000
_cell.length_c   1.000
_cell.angle_alpha   90.00
_cell.angle_beta   90.00
_cell.angle_gamma   90.00
#
_symmetry.space_group_name_H-M   'P 1'
#
loop_
_entity.id
_entity.type
_entity.pdbx_description
1 polymer ?
#
loop_
_entity_poly.entity_id
_entity_poly.type
_entity_poly.pdbx_seq_one_letter_code
_entity_poly.pdbx_strand_id
1 'polypeptide(L)'
;MSSGNAPFVVLSLVLSLLAVTACEDAEPSADSVEAPASDEAPSTDSPEPGAAAPAAADGLVEVAQDGTRFDPPVEPSKIPDGAWACVMGTVHYASLDQGDGNCPICGMELVQHEH
;
A
#
# COMPACT_ATOMS: atom_id res chain seq x y z
N MET A 1 8.34 3.27 49.58
CA MET A 1 8.39 4.70 49.18
C MET A 1 9.08 4.81 47.84
N SER A 2 8.72 5.84 47.06
CA SER A 2 9.36 6.28 45.80
C SER A 2 8.92 5.49 44.56
N SER A 3 8.46 6.06 43.44
CA SER A 3 8.04 7.40 42.98
C SER A 3 7.37 7.11 41.62
N GLY A 4 6.14 7.54 41.30
CA GLY A 4 5.82 8.93 40.96
C GLY A 4 6.07 9.20 39.46
N ASN A 5 5.22 8.70 38.56
CA ASN A 5 5.14 9.14 37.16
C ASN A 5 3.65 9.34 36.78
N ALA A 6 3.02 10.31 37.43
CA ALA A 6 1.61 10.65 37.28
C ALA A 6 1.29 12.06 36.71
N PRO A 7 2.22 12.95 36.27
CA PRO A 7 1.80 14.26 35.76
C PRO A 7 1.52 14.29 34.24
N PHE A 8 2.01 13.33 33.44
CA PHE A 8 1.95 13.46 31.98
C PHE A 8 0.62 13.02 31.34
N VAL A 9 -0.14 12.14 31.99
CA VAL A 9 -1.37 11.57 31.39
C VAL A 9 -2.54 12.55 31.43
N VAL A 10 -2.55 13.51 32.37
CA VAL A 10 -3.67 14.45 32.56
C VAL A 10 -3.59 15.66 31.59
N LEU A 11 -2.40 16.01 31.11
CA LEU A 11 -2.18 17.23 30.33
C LEU A 11 -2.61 17.11 28.85
N SER A 12 -2.65 15.89 28.28
CA SER A 12 -2.98 15.71 26.85
C SER A 12 -4.49 15.68 26.55
N LEU A 13 -5.36 15.55 27.56
CA LEU A 13 -6.81 15.43 27.33
C LEU A 13 -7.53 16.78 27.12
N VAL A 14 -6.89 17.91 27.43
CA VAL A 14 -7.50 19.26 27.41
C VAL A 14 -7.28 20.03 26.11
N LEU A 15 -6.39 19.56 25.21
CA LEU A 15 -6.08 20.24 23.95
C LEU A 15 -6.91 19.74 22.74
N SER A 16 -8.04 19.09 23.01
CA SER A 16 -8.96 18.57 21.97
C SER A 16 -10.26 19.38 21.82
N LEU A 17 -10.37 20.60 22.37
CA LEU A 17 -11.64 21.33 22.44
C LEU A 17 -11.71 22.72 21.77
N LEU A 18 -10.72 23.16 20.99
CA LEU A 18 -10.66 24.57 20.49
C LEU A 18 -10.75 24.79 18.97
N ALA A 19 -11.14 23.81 18.14
CA ALA A 19 -11.16 23.99 16.68
C ALA A 19 -12.52 23.79 16.00
N VAL A 20 -13.63 23.98 16.71
CA VAL A 20 -14.97 24.09 16.10
C VAL A 20 -15.61 25.39 16.58
N THR A 21 -15.59 26.42 15.72
CA THR A 21 -16.64 27.45 15.47
C THR A 21 -16.02 28.74 14.92
N ALA A 22 -16.22 29.02 13.62
CA ALA A 22 -16.64 30.34 13.10
C ALA A 22 -16.71 30.32 11.56
N CYS A 23 -17.93 30.37 11.07
CA CYS A 23 -18.32 30.75 9.71
C CYS A 23 -18.19 32.28 9.57
N GLU A 24 -17.64 32.81 8.47
CA GLU A 24 -18.28 33.88 7.67
C GLU A 24 -17.44 34.24 6.41
N ASP A 25 -18.22 34.55 5.38
CA ASP A 25 -18.03 34.93 3.97
C ASP A 25 -17.18 36.18 3.67
N ALA A 26 -16.46 36.20 2.53
CA ALA A 26 -16.36 37.32 1.55
C ALA A 26 -15.06 37.31 0.70
N GLU A 27 -15.26 37.45 -0.60
CA GLU A 27 -14.30 37.39 -1.73
C GLU A 27 -13.27 38.54 -1.75
N PRO A 28 -12.10 38.31 -2.39
CA PRO A 28 -11.66 39.29 -3.37
C PRO A 28 -11.20 38.68 -4.71
N SER A 29 -11.87 39.17 -5.76
CA SER A 29 -11.34 39.66 -7.04
C SER A 29 -10.37 38.81 -7.88
N ALA A 30 -10.86 38.53 -9.09
CA ALA A 30 -10.11 38.18 -10.27
C ALA A 30 -8.99 39.17 -10.63
N ASP A 31 -7.84 38.65 -11.04
CA ASP A 31 -7.13 38.96 -12.30
C ASP A 31 -5.91 38.00 -12.40
N SER A 32 -6.02 36.89 -13.14
CA SER A 32 -5.49 36.76 -14.51
C SER A 32 -3.97 36.90 -14.61
N VAL A 33 -3.25 35.77 -14.66
CA VAL A 33 -2.17 35.54 -15.65
C VAL A 33 -1.82 34.06 -15.75
N GLU A 34 -2.02 33.56 -16.97
CA GLU A 34 -1.16 32.63 -17.70
C GLU A 34 -1.15 31.15 -17.30
N ALA A 35 -1.82 30.36 -18.14
CA ALA A 35 -1.66 28.92 -18.24
C ALA A 35 -0.28 28.56 -18.82
N PRO A 36 0.42 27.60 -18.21
CA PRO A 36 1.17 26.62 -18.98
C PRO A 36 0.28 25.39 -19.17
N ALA A 37 -0.21 25.23 -20.41
CA ALA A 37 -0.46 23.91 -20.94
C ALA A 37 0.91 23.22 -21.14
N SER A 38 1.24 22.34 -20.22
CA SER A 38 2.16 21.20 -20.36
C SER A 38 1.49 20.14 -19.49
N ASP A 39 0.63 19.30 -20.04
CA ASP A 39 1.04 18.10 -20.79
C ASP A 39 2.32 17.50 -20.22
N GLU A 40 2.19 16.89 -19.05
CA GLU A 40 2.97 15.73 -18.71
C GLU A 40 1.99 14.70 -18.17
N ALA A 41 1.41 13.95 -19.10
CA ALA A 41 0.78 12.68 -18.79
C ALA A 41 1.80 11.83 -18.00
N PRO A 42 1.39 11.13 -16.94
CA PRO A 42 2.26 10.20 -16.25
C PRO A 42 2.65 9.07 -17.20
N SER A 43 3.81 9.22 -17.85
CA SER A 43 4.47 8.13 -18.55
C SER A 43 5.08 7.21 -17.51
N THR A 44 4.35 6.12 -17.26
CA THR A 44 4.92 4.77 -17.23
C THR A 44 6.09 4.57 -16.27
N ASP A 45 5.76 4.37 -14.98
CA ASP A 45 6.51 3.39 -14.19
C ASP A 45 5.73 2.08 -14.24
N SER A 46 5.76 1.48 -15.43
CA SER A 46 5.45 0.08 -15.62
C SER A 46 6.78 -0.61 -15.36
N PRO A 47 6.94 -1.37 -14.26
CA PRO A 47 8.20 -2.05 -14.01
C PRO A 47 8.52 -2.91 -15.24
N GLU A 48 9.67 -2.62 -15.81
CA GLU A 48 10.28 -3.44 -16.85
C GLU A 48 10.33 -4.89 -16.33
N PRO A 49 10.05 -5.89 -17.19
CA PRO A 49 10.15 -7.30 -16.84
C PRO A 49 11.63 -7.65 -16.61
N GLY A 50 12.09 -7.37 -15.39
CA GLY A 50 13.47 -7.52 -14.95
C GLY A 50 13.65 -8.79 -14.15
N ALA A 51 14.46 -9.68 -14.70
CA ALA A 51 15.07 -10.85 -14.07
C ALA A 51 14.13 -12.04 -13.78
N ALA A 52 13.98 -12.86 -14.82
CA ALA A 52 13.64 -14.26 -14.69
C ALA A 52 14.51 -14.96 -13.63
N ALA A 53 13.86 -15.64 -12.68
CA ALA A 53 14.43 -16.66 -11.81
C ALA A 53 13.33 -17.68 -11.44
N PRO A 54 13.73 -18.92 -11.12
CA PRO A 54 13.84 -20.06 -12.03
C PRO A 54 12.49 -20.74 -12.34
N ALA A 55 12.44 -21.29 -13.56
CA ALA A 55 11.54 -22.32 -14.08
C ALA A 55 10.37 -22.74 -13.16
N ALA A 56 9.17 -22.28 -13.53
CA ALA A 56 7.90 -22.86 -13.15
C ALA A 56 7.98 -24.40 -13.10
N ALA A 57 7.96 -24.95 -11.89
CA ALA A 57 7.68 -26.36 -11.70
C ALA A 57 6.24 -26.61 -12.19
N ASP A 58 6.04 -27.75 -12.85
CA ASP A 58 4.82 -28.10 -13.57
C ASP A 58 3.52 -27.72 -12.82
N GLY A 59 2.88 -26.63 -13.27
CA GLY A 59 1.56 -26.20 -12.80
C GLY A 59 1.52 -25.07 -11.77
N LEU A 60 2.65 -24.48 -11.37
CA LEU A 60 2.72 -23.25 -10.56
C LEU A 60 2.69 -21.99 -11.44
N VAL A 61 2.21 -20.87 -10.90
CA VAL A 61 2.24 -19.55 -11.58
C VAL A 61 3.58 -18.85 -11.34
N GLU A 62 3.98 -18.06 -12.33
CA GLU A 62 5.17 -17.22 -12.20
C GLU A 62 4.89 -16.03 -11.27
N VAL A 63 5.79 -15.80 -10.33
CA VAL A 63 5.73 -14.72 -9.35
C VAL A 63 7.03 -13.92 -9.46
N ALA A 64 6.91 -12.64 -9.77
CA ALA A 64 8.04 -11.73 -9.80
C ALA A 64 8.52 -11.35 -8.39
N GLN A 65 9.77 -10.93 -8.29
CA GLN A 65 10.39 -10.59 -7.01
C GLN A 65 9.79 -9.35 -6.33
N ASP A 66 9.33 -8.37 -7.12
CA ASP A 66 8.67 -7.15 -6.64
C ASP A 66 7.14 -7.31 -6.50
N GLY A 67 6.60 -8.44 -6.95
CA GLY A 67 5.18 -8.71 -6.93
C GLY A 67 4.55 -8.93 -8.30
N THR A 68 3.44 -9.65 -8.31
CA THR A 68 2.67 -9.98 -9.49
C THR A 68 1.21 -9.92 -9.13
N ARG A 69 0.45 -9.09 -9.86
CA ARG A 69 -1.01 -9.04 -9.78
C ARG A 69 -1.59 -10.12 -10.68
N PHE A 70 -2.54 -10.88 -10.15
CA PHE A 70 -3.30 -11.87 -10.90
C PHE A 70 -4.71 -11.35 -11.19
N ASP A 71 -5.03 -11.22 -12.48
CA ASP A 71 -6.36 -10.91 -12.99
C ASP A 71 -6.67 -11.85 -14.18
N PRO A 72 -7.51 -12.88 -14.01
CA PRO A 72 -8.28 -13.20 -12.81
C PRO A 72 -7.42 -13.72 -11.63
N PRO A 73 -7.94 -13.69 -10.39
CA PRO A 73 -7.27 -14.29 -9.23
C PRO A 73 -7.02 -15.80 -9.42
N VAL A 74 -5.94 -16.31 -8.83
CA VAL A 74 -5.53 -17.71 -8.91
C VAL A 74 -5.75 -18.46 -7.60
N GLU A 75 -5.72 -19.78 -7.63
CA GLU A 75 -5.79 -20.59 -6.41
C GLU A 75 -4.47 -20.55 -5.63
N PRO A 76 -4.50 -20.59 -4.28
CA PRO A 76 -3.30 -20.55 -3.45
C PRO A 76 -2.33 -21.70 -3.75
N SER A 77 -2.83 -22.89 -4.10
CA SER A 77 -2.00 -24.05 -4.49
C SER A 77 -1.17 -23.84 -5.76
N LYS A 78 -1.40 -22.75 -6.50
CA LYS A 78 -0.62 -22.37 -7.67
C LYS A 78 0.58 -21.49 -7.34
N ILE A 79 0.63 -20.94 -6.13
CA ILE A 79 1.71 -20.07 -5.70
C ILE A 79 2.93 -20.93 -5.36
N PRO A 80 4.12 -20.59 -5.87
CA PRO A 80 5.34 -21.32 -5.56
C PRO A 80 5.72 -21.16 -4.09
N ASP A 81 6.37 -22.20 -3.55
CA ASP A 81 6.94 -22.18 -2.20
C ASP A 81 7.88 -20.99 -1.98
N GLY A 82 7.81 -20.43 -0.78
CA GLY A 82 8.62 -19.28 -0.36
C GLY A 82 8.07 -17.93 -0.82
N ALA A 83 7.08 -17.89 -1.72
CA ALA A 83 6.43 -16.65 -2.12
C ALA A 83 5.46 -16.15 -1.04
N TRP A 84 5.31 -14.83 -0.97
CA TRP A 84 4.37 -14.11 -0.13
C TRP A 84 3.11 -13.80 -0.92
N ALA A 85 1.96 -14.32 -0.49
CA ALA A 85 0.69 -14.21 -1.20
C ALA A 85 -0.39 -13.51 -0.36
N CYS A 86 -1.23 -12.72 -1.03
CA CYS A 86 -2.42 -12.15 -0.43
C CYS A 86 -3.60 -13.13 -0.59
N VAL A 87 -3.88 -13.92 0.46
CA VAL A 87 -4.88 -15.00 0.44
C VAL A 87 -6.21 -14.51 1.00
N MET A 88 -7.19 -14.31 0.10
CA MET A 88 -8.57 -13.92 0.45
C MET A 88 -9.60 -15.02 0.07
N GLY A 89 -9.14 -16.27 0.02
CA GLY A 89 -9.83 -17.41 -0.59
C GLY A 89 -9.30 -17.72 -2.00
N THR A 90 -8.98 -16.69 -2.77
CA THR A 90 -8.10 -16.75 -3.96
C THR A 90 -6.96 -15.75 -3.79
N VAL A 91 -5.94 -15.86 -4.64
CA VAL A 91 -4.76 -15.02 -4.63
C VAL A 91 -4.81 -14.07 -5.83
N HIS A 92 -4.90 -12.78 -5.53
CA HIS A 92 -4.85 -11.71 -6.54
C HIS A 92 -3.49 -11.01 -6.62
N TYR A 93 -2.58 -11.33 -5.69
CA TYR A 93 -1.23 -10.79 -5.62
C TYR A 93 -0.29 -11.76 -4.91
N ALA A 94 0.90 -11.96 -5.47
CA ALA A 94 2.01 -12.63 -4.79
C ALA A 94 3.36 -11.99 -5.15
N SER A 95 4.35 -12.13 -4.28
CA SER A 95 5.72 -11.63 -4.47
C SER A 95 6.74 -12.65 -3.94
N LEU A 96 7.93 -12.75 -4.52
CA LEU A 96 9.01 -13.55 -3.91
C LEU A 96 9.67 -12.83 -2.73
N ASP A 97 9.51 -11.51 -2.62
CA ASP A 97 9.94 -10.72 -1.47
C ASP A 97 8.77 -10.37 -0.55
N GLN A 98 9.01 -10.31 0.76
CA GLN A 98 7.97 -9.96 1.74
C GLN A 98 7.55 -8.48 1.63
N GLY A 99 8.46 -7.61 1.19
CA GLY A 99 8.28 -6.16 1.24
C GLY A 99 7.89 -5.68 2.64
N ASP A 100 6.90 -4.78 2.69
CA ASP A 100 6.30 -4.27 3.93
C ASP A 100 5.40 -5.29 4.67
N GLY A 101 5.32 -6.54 4.18
CA GLY A 101 4.44 -7.58 4.72
C GLY A 101 2.95 -7.36 4.44
N ASN A 102 2.60 -6.33 3.68
CA ASN A 102 1.22 -5.97 3.35
C ASN A 102 1.04 -5.91 1.83
N CYS A 103 -0.11 -6.39 1.36
CA CYS A 103 -0.49 -6.36 -0.04
C CYS A 103 -0.66 -4.89 -0.49
N PRO A 104 0.08 -4.41 -1.50
CA PRO A 104 -0.03 -3.03 -1.96
C PRO A 104 -1.36 -2.72 -2.67
N ILE A 105 -2.15 -3.76 -2.99
CA ILE A 105 -3.43 -3.62 -3.71
C ILE A 105 -4.60 -3.42 -2.74
N CYS A 106 -4.65 -4.18 -1.64
CA CYS A 106 -5.79 -4.17 -0.71
C CYS A 106 -5.41 -3.89 0.75
N GLY A 107 -4.12 -3.79 1.07
CA GLY A 107 -3.62 -3.51 2.41
C GLY A 107 -3.73 -4.67 3.41
N MET A 108 -4.07 -5.88 2.95
CA MET A 108 -4.09 -7.07 3.81
C MET A 108 -2.69 -7.65 3.99
N GLU A 109 -2.46 -8.33 5.12
CA GLU A 109 -1.19 -9.01 5.39
C GLU A 109 -0.90 -10.10 4.34
N LEU A 110 0.36 -10.15 3.91
CA LEU A 110 0.86 -11.22 3.04
C LEU A 110 1.24 -12.43 3.89
N VAL A 111 0.88 -13.61 3.40
CA VAL A 111 1.21 -14.88 4.04
C VAL A 111 2.25 -15.60 3.19
N GLN A 112 3.36 -16.03 3.82
CA GLN A 112 4.33 -16.88 3.14
C GLN A 112 3.71 -18.23 2.83
N HIS A 113 3.84 -18.66 1.59
CA HIS A 113 3.30 -19.91 1.11
C HIS A 113 4.36 -21.00 1.24
N GLU A 114 4.04 -22.03 2.02
CA GLU A 114 4.87 -23.21 2.27
C GLU A 114 3.95 -24.43 2.05
N HIS A 115 4.39 -25.42 1.27
CA HIS A 115 3.64 -26.65 0.96
C HIS A 115 4.25 -27.89 1.61
#